data_AF-A0A8M2BLY2-F1
#
_entry.id   AF-A0A8M2BLY2-F1
#
_cell.length_a   1.000
_cell.length_b   1.000
_cell.length_c   1.000
_cell.angle_alpha   90.00
_cell.angle_beta   90.00
_cell.angle_gamma   90.00
#
_symmetry.space_group_name_H-M   'P 1'
#
loop_
_entity.id
_entity.type
_entity.pdbx_description
1 polymer ?
#
loop_
_entity_poly.entity_id
_entity_poly.type
_entity_poly.pdbx_seq_one_letter_code
_entity_poly.pdbx_strand_id
1 'polypeptide(L)'
;KFFQIISLMLDIENLEKWEDAHQVSPGSVLLMGVVEDFIHLIGEAQKPFQSFLVVTNNLIITIQREPVSAVSSDINFPMKGRRGMKDWARSADDKLFIPKEVFTLASD
;
A
#
# COMPACT_ATOMS: atom_id res chain seq x y z
N LYS A 1 -7.94 -11.10 -4.11
CA LYS A 1 -8.48 -11.84 -2.94
C LYS A 1 -7.68 -11.53 -1.67
N PHE A 2 -6.35 -11.65 -1.68
CA PHE A 2 -5.48 -11.33 -0.54
C PHE A 2 -5.82 -10.00 0.17
N PHE A 3 -5.73 -8.86 -0.51
CA PHE A 3 -6.04 -7.55 0.09
C PHE A 3 -7.49 -7.41 0.59
N GLN A 4 -8.44 -8.17 0.03
CA GLN A 4 -9.81 -8.19 0.55
C GLN A 4 -9.88 -8.90 1.91
N ILE A 5 -9.09 -9.96 2.09
CA ILE A 5 -8.96 -10.66 3.39
C ILE A 5 -8.33 -9.72 4.42
N ILE A 6 -7.26 -9.02 4.05
CA ILE A 6 -6.62 -8.01 4.92
C ILE A 6 -7.65 -6.94 5.31
N SER A 7 -8.42 -6.43 4.33
CA SER A 7 -9.48 -5.47 4.61
C SER A 7 -10.51 -5.99 5.61
N LEU A 8 -10.91 -7.26 5.54
CA LEU A 8 -11.85 -7.86 6.48
C LEU A 8 -11.24 -8.04 7.87
N MET A 9 -9.96 -8.39 7.95
CA MET A 9 -9.24 -8.46 9.22
C MET A 9 -9.17 -7.08 9.89
N LEU A 10 -8.97 -6.01 9.11
CA LEU A 10 -8.88 -4.62 9.57
C LEU A 10 -10.25 -3.94 9.77
N ASP A 11 -11.35 -4.69 9.76
CA ASP A 11 -12.65 -4.11 10.08
C ASP A 11 -12.68 -3.59 11.53
N ILE A 12 -13.32 -2.43 11.75
CA ILE A 12 -13.41 -1.80 13.07
C ILE A 12 -14.14 -2.70 14.07
N GLU A 13 -15.04 -3.56 13.59
CA GLU A 13 -15.72 -4.59 14.39
C GLU A 13 -14.77 -5.63 15.01
N ASN A 14 -13.51 -5.68 14.55
CA ASN A 14 -12.50 -6.58 15.08
C ASN A 14 -11.51 -5.91 16.04
N LEU A 15 -11.69 -4.63 16.39
CA LEU A 15 -10.73 -3.89 17.23
C LEU A 15 -10.46 -4.61 18.57
N GLU A 16 -11.50 -4.98 19.31
CA GLU A 16 -11.36 -5.67 20.60
C GLU A 16 -10.66 -7.04 20.46
N LYS A 17 -10.92 -7.76 19.35
CA LYS A 17 -10.26 -9.05 19.06
C LYS A 17 -8.78 -8.86 18.75
N TRP A 18 -8.43 -7.78 18.06
CA TRP A 18 -7.04 -7.42 17.82
C TRP A 18 -6.34 -7.04 19.12
N GLU A 19 -6.99 -6.31 20.01
CA GLU A 19 -6.44 -5.93 21.32
C GLU A 19 -6.18 -7.15 22.22
N ASP A 20 -7.09 -8.13 22.22
CA ASP A 20 -6.92 -9.40 22.92
C ASP A 20 -5.77 -10.23 22.31
N ALA A 21 -5.77 -10.42 20.99
CA ALA A 21 -4.68 -11.11 20.31
C ALA A 21 -3.32 -10.42 20.52
N HIS A 22 -3.30 -9.09 20.64
CA HIS A 22 -2.08 -8.32 20.88
C HIS A 22 -1.45 -8.57 22.27
N GLN A 23 -2.21 -9.10 23.24
CA GLN A 23 -1.68 -9.46 24.55
C GLN A 23 -0.63 -10.58 24.50
N VAL A 24 -0.69 -11.43 23.46
CA VAL A 24 0.20 -12.59 23.32
C VAL A 24 1.18 -12.47 22.17
N SER A 25 0.88 -11.67 21.14
CA SER A 25 1.73 -11.51 19.96
C SER A 25 1.41 -10.19 19.25
N PRO A 26 2.41 -9.48 18.68
CA PRO A 26 2.19 -8.23 17.96
C PRO A 26 1.60 -8.48 16.55
N GLY A 27 0.40 -9.06 16.50
CA GLY A 27 -0.19 -9.60 15.26
C GLY A 27 -0.40 -8.57 14.16
N SER A 28 -0.69 -7.31 14.50
CA SER A 28 -0.85 -6.22 13.52
C SER A 28 0.48 -5.87 12.84
N VAL A 29 1.59 -5.87 13.58
CA VAL A 29 2.93 -5.65 13.03
C VAL A 29 3.33 -6.79 12.11
N LEU A 30 3.07 -8.03 12.53
CA LEU A 30 3.32 -9.22 11.70
C LEU A 30 2.47 -9.20 10.42
N LEU A 31 1.20 -8.78 10.52
CA LEU A 31 0.32 -8.62 9.36
C LEU A 31 0.87 -7.61 8.36
N MET A 32 1.39 -6.48 8.85
CA MET A 32 2.01 -5.47 7.99
C MET A 32 3.25 -5.98 7.27
N GLY A 33 4.10 -6.78 7.95
CA GLY A 33 5.22 -7.45 7.30
C GLY A 33 4.77 -8.38 6.17
N VAL A 34 3.75 -9.21 6.40
CA VAL A 34 3.19 -10.10 5.36
C VAL A 34 2.60 -9.29 4.19
N VAL A 35 1.98 -8.13 4.46
CA VAL A 35 1.46 -7.24 3.42
C VAL A 35 2.58 -6.65 2.57
N GLU A 36 3.66 -6.19 3.19
CA GLU A 36 4.84 -5.62 2.52
C GLU A 36 5.54 -6.67 1.65
N ASP A 37 5.81 -7.85 2.19
CA ASP A 37 6.40 -8.97 1.44
C ASP A 37 5.55 -9.34 0.21
N PHE A 38 4.23 -9.36 0.37
CA PHE A 38 3.32 -9.67 -0.73
C PHE A 38 3.29 -8.57 -1.79
N ILE A 39 3.44 -7.30 -1.40
CA ILE A 39 3.58 -6.18 -2.32
C ILE A 39 4.85 -6.32 -3.15
N HIS A 40 5.98 -6.63 -2.51
CA HIS A 40 7.25 -6.87 -3.21
C HIS A 40 7.15 -8.05 -4.18
N LEU A 41 6.56 -9.17 -3.75
CA LEU A 41 6.33 -10.33 -4.61
C LEU A 41 5.53 -9.99 -5.87
N ILE A 42 4.44 -9.22 -5.73
CA ILE A 42 3.66 -8.75 -6.90
C ILE A 42 4.48 -7.80 -7.76
N GLY A 43 5.21 -6.86 -7.15
CA GLY A 43 6.02 -5.87 -7.85
C GLY A 43 7.13 -6.49 -8.70
N GLU A 44 7.76 -7.58 -8.23
CA GLU A 44 8.76 -8.33 -8.99
C GLU A 44 8.17 -9.02 -10.23
N ALA A 45 6.93 -9.50 -10.13
CA ALA A 45 6.23 -10.14 -11.25
C ALA A 45 5.70 -9.14 -12.30
N GLN A 46 5.72 -7.83 -12.01
CA GLN A 46 5.24 -6.79 -12.92
C GLN A 46 6.26 -6.44 -14.01
N LYS A 47 5.76 -6.09 -15.19
CA LYS A 47 6.61 -5.47 -16.23
C LYS A 47 6.98 -4.05 -15.82
N PRO A 48 8.12 -3.51 -16.31
CA PRO A 48 8.44 -2.09 -16.15
C PRO A 48 7.25 -1.19 -16.54
N PHE A 49 7.08 -0.10 -15.79
CA PHE A 49 6.03 0.90 -15.93
C PHE A 49 4.60 0.42 -15.61
N GLN A 50 4.45 -0.78 -15.04
CA GLN A 50 3.14 -1.24 -14.59
C GLN A 50 2.79 -0.70 -13.20
N SER A 51 1.52 -0.30 -13.07
CA SER A 51 0.93 0.11 -11.80
C SER A 51 -0.29 -0.76 -11.49
N PHE A 52 -0.39 -1.21 -10.25
CA PHE A 52 -1.53 -1.94 -9.72
C PHE A 52 -2.12 -1.15 -8.55
N LEU A 53 -3.44 -0.96 -8.56
CA LEU A 53 -4.18 -0.27 -7.52
C LEU A 53 -5.27 -1.20 -6.98
N VAL A 54 -5.33 -1.33 -5.67
CA VAL A 54 -6.44 -1.98 -4.96
C VAL A 54 -7.00 -1.00 -3.94
N VAL A 55 -8.32 -0.88 -3.93
CA VAL A 55 -9.05 -0.07 -2.97
C VAL A 55 -10.14 -0.93 -2.36
N THR A 56 -10.04 -1.19 -1.06
CA THR A 56 -11.04 -1.91 -0.27
C THR A 56 -11.78 -0.95 0.64
N ASN A 57 -12.56 -1.46 1.60
CA ASN A 57 -13.18 -0.62 2.63
C ASN A 57 -12.16 -0.04 3.60
N ASN A 58 -11.13 -0.82 3.93
CA ASN A 58 -10.23 -0.52 5.05
C ASN A 58 -8.75 -0.38 4.61
N LEU A 59 -8.47 -0.47 3.30
CA LEU A 59 -7.10 -0.46 2.78
C LEU A 59 -7.03 0.09 1.34
N ILE A 60 -5.99 0.88 1.06
CA ILE A 60 -5.58 1.27 -0.30
C ILE A 60 -4.14 0.80 -0.50
N ILE A 61 -3.88 0.08 -1.58
CA ILE A 61 -2.53 -0.34 -1.97
C ILE A 61 -2.28 0.09 -3.40
N THR A 62 -1.12 0.71 -3.63
CA THR A 62 -0.59 0.96 -4.96
C THR A 62 0.78 0.29 -5.07
N ILE A 63 0.98 -0.50 -6.12
CA ILE A 63 2.25 -1.16 -6.45
C ILE A 63 2.68 -0.63 -7.81
N GLN A 64 3.86 -0.03 -7.88
CA GLN A 64 4.41 0.55 -9.11
C GLN A 64 5.78 -0.05 -9.37
N ARG A 65 5.99 -0.55 -10.59
CA ARG A 65 7.29 -1.06 -11.04
C ARG A 65 7.92 -0.05 -11.99
N GLU A 66 8.62 0.93 -11.43
CA GLU A 66 9.28 1.97 -12.22
C GLU A 66 10.80 1.70 -12.31
N PRO A 67 11.42 1.73 -13.50
CA PRO A 67 12.87 1.82 -13.60
C PRO A 67 13.36 3.12 -12.95
N VAL A 68 14.39 3.03 -12.12
CA VAL A 68 14.98 4.18 -11.42
C VAL A 68 15.29 5.35 -12.37
N SER A 69 15.87 5.06 -13.54
CA SER A 69 16.23 6.07 -14.54
C SER A 69 15.04 6.80 -15.17
N ALA A 70 13.82 6.29 -14.99
CA ALA A 70 12.61 6.86 -15.55
C ALA A 70 11.78 7.66 -14.54
N VAL A 71 12.15 7.64 -13.25
CA VAL A 71 11.47 8.47 -12.24
C VAL A 71 11.86 9.93 -12.44
N SER A 72 10.99 10.67 -13.13
CA SER A 72 11.24 12.08 -13.52
C SER A 72 10.50 13.11 -12.65
N SER A 73 9.55 12.65 -11.84
CA SER A 73 8.73 13.48 -10.94
C SER A 73 8.49 12.78 -9.62
N ASP A 74 8.12 13.56 -8.61
CA ASP A 74 7.75 13.04 -7.29
C ASP A 74 6.49 12.16 -7.36
N ILE A 75 6.44 11.17 -6.48
CA ILE A 75 5.32 10.23 -6.41
C ILE A 75 4.36 10.70 -5.30
N ASN A 76 3.08 10.81 -5.64
CA ASN A 76 2.02 11.16 -4.71
C ASN A 76 1.13 9.94 -4.47
N PHE A 77 0.90 9.61 -3.20
CA PHE A 77 0.01 8.53 -2.79
C PHE A 77 -1.05 9.02 -1.77
N PRO A 78 -2.32 8.59 -1.88
CA PRO A 78 -2.88 7.86 -3.02
C PRO A 78 -2.98 8.78 -4.25
N MET A 79 -2.82 8.21 -5.45
CA MET A 79 -2.95 8.98 -6.69
C MET A 79 -4.39 9.52 -6.82
N LYS A 80 -4.55 10.86 -6.83
CA LYS A 80 -5.86 11.49 -7.00
C LYS A 80 -6.47 11.15 -8.36
N GLY A 81 -7.80 11.04 -8.40
CA GLY A 81 -8.57 11.01 -9.65
C GLY A 81 -8.58 9.68 -10.41
N ARG A 82 -8.00 8.59 -9.89
CA ARG A 82 -8.13 7.26 -10.50
C ARG A 82 -9.59 6.79 -10.45
N ARG A 83 -10.09 6.31 -11.59
CA ARG A 83 -11.38 5.61 -11.68
C ARG A 83 -11.31 4.35 -10.78
N GLY A 84 -12.32 4.12 -9.95
CA GLY A 84 -12.36 3.00 -8.99
C GLY A 84 -11.94 3.34 -7.56
N MET A 85 -11.50 4.58 -7.28
CA MET A 85 -11.23 5.03 -5.91
C MET A 85 -12.54 5.15 -5.12
N LYS A 86 -12.64 4.47 -3.97
CA LYS A 86 -13.78 4.61 -3.04
C LYS A 86 -13.83 6.00 -2.42
N ASP A 87 -15.00 6.40 -1.94
CA ASP A 87 -15.24 7.77 -1.47
C ASP A 87 -14.35 8.16 -0.31
N TRP A 88 -14.20 7.28 0.69
CA TRP A 88 -13.32 7.52 1.85
C TRP A 88 -11.86 7.79 1.41
N ALA A 89 -11.37 7.01 0.43
CA ALA A 89 -10.03 7.12 -0.12
C ALA A 89 -9.83 8.41 -0.93
N ARG A 90 -10.90 8.90 -1.55
CA ARG A 90 -10.90 10.12 -2.37
C ARG A 90 -10.93 11.38 -1.51
N SER A 91 -11.64 11.33 -0.38
CA SER A 91 -11.77 12.43 0.58
C SER A 91 -10.67 12.45 1.64
N ALA A 92 -9.75 11.48 1.64
CA ALA A 92 -8.66 11.42 2.60
C ALA A 92 -7.73 12.64 2.45
N ASP A 93 -7.48 13.31 3.58
CA ASP A 93 -6.51 14.40 3.64
C ASP A 93 -5.07 13.87 3.66
N ASP A 94 -4.88 12.65 4.17
CA ASP A 94 -3.61 11.95 4.25
C ASP A 94 -3.02 11.71 2.86
N LYS A 95 -1.83 12.29 2.63
CA LYS A 95 -1.08 12.13 1.40
C LYS A 95 0.37 11.91 1.73
N LEU A 96 0.96 10.92 1.08
CA LEU A 96 2.38 10.68 1.08
C LEU A 96 2.99 11.27 -0.19
N PHE A 97 4.09 12.00 0.01
CA PHE A 97 4.92 12.55 -1.04
C PHE A 97 6.29 11.88 -0.97
N ILE A 98 6.70 11.23 -2.06
CA ILE A 98 8.00 10.57 -2.18
C ILE A 98 8.80 11.38 -3.20
N PRO A 99 9.84 12.12 -2.77
CA PRO A 99 10.70 12.88 -3.67
C PRO A 99 11.38 11.96 -4.69
N LYS A 100 11.47 12.38 -5.95
CA LYS A 100 12.17 11.60 -6.98
C LYS A 100 13.64 11.35 -6.65
N GLU A 101 14.25 12.22 -5.86
CA GLU A 101 15.65 12.14 -5.47
C GLU A 101 15.96 10.88 -4.65
N VAL A 102 14.97 10.32 -3.96
CA VAL A 102 15.08 9.04 -3.24
C VAL A 102 15.52 7.90 -4.18
N PHE A 103 15.15 7.96 -5.46
CA PHE A 103 15.49 6.93 -6.43
C PHE A 103 16.87 7.16 -7.06
N THR A 104 17.36 8.41 -7.12
CA THR A 104 18.66 8.72 -7.73
C THR A 104 19.86 8.40 -6.84
N LEU A 105 19.66 8.34 -5.52
CA LEU A 105 20.74 8.11 -4.55
C LEU A 105 21.38 6.71 -4.63
N ALA A 106 20.76 5.76 -5.31
CA ALA A 106 21.26 4.39 -5.45
C ALA A 106 22.21 4.21 -6.67
N SER A 107 22.61 5.30 -7.34
CA SER A 107 23.37 5.25 -8.60
C SER A 107 24.90 5.36 -8.45
N ASP A 108 25.43 5.51 -7.24
CA ASP A 108 26.87 5.65 -6.97
C ASP A 108 27.56 4.33 -6.57
#